data_AF-A0A2E0VT44-F1
#
_entry.id   AF-A0A2E0VT44-F1
#
_cell.length_a   1.000
_cell.length_b   1.000
_cell.length_c   1.000
_cell.angle_alpha   90.00
_cell.angle_beta   90.00
_cell.angle_gamma   90.00
#
_symmetry.space_group_name_H-M   'P 1'
#
loop_
_entity.id
_entity.type
_entity.pdbx_description
1 polymer ?
#
loop_
_entity_poly.entity_id
_entity_poly.type
_entity_poly.pdbx_seq_one_letter_code
_entity_poly.pdbx_strand_id
1 'polypeptide(L)'
;MRHNHLLKKEFEHLGLDLAAVFHFTPLDLDLENRRLESLLDFVKRYQQYGSRESMEAVEGKFIYPPIYPGIDPWSDWYRFERWMRGESVREAIVNLFPIHKEFLSEEELDDDQIESETQRLIETIESTGNGVCLAEDIPARLIYRNLMEWINEPHELSGPYGGGWIYDGCSGYCPGCFQRPWCETGSSSCWPDDEEEGKIYYIDELKPYVSASPQLLAIISKLQAEEDASFEEWKNENETKKEAGPFLDHEGLRDHSNEDELPF
;
A
#
# COMPACT_ATOMS: atom_id res chain seq x y z
N MET A 1 13.54 -21.85 -18.71
CA MET A 1 14.16 -20.77 -19.52
C MET A 1 13.51 -20.57 -20.89
N ARG A 2 13.48 -21.56 -21.81
CA ARG A 2 12.87 -21.38 -23.15
C ARG A 2 11.39 -20.97 -23.10
N HIS A 3 10.61 -21.59 -22.22
CA HIS A 3 9.17 -21.32 -22.06
C HIS A 3 8.88 -19.87 -21.61
N ASN A 4 9.53 -19.45 -20.52
CA ASN A 4 9.47 -18.08 -20.01
C ASN A 4 9.72 -17.02 -21.10
N HIS A 5 10.78 -17.23 -21.88
CA HIS A 5 11.16 -16.33 -22.96
C HIS A 5 10.10 -16.27 -24.07
N LEU A 6 9.45 -17.39 -24.38
CA LEU A 6 8.35 -17.42 -25.34
C LEU A 6 7.16 -16.61 -24.81
N LEU A 7 6.76 -16.80 -23.55
CA LEU A 7 5.66 -16.04 -22.95
C LEU A 7 5.91 -14.53 -22.98
N LYS A 8 7.12 -14.08 -22.62
CA LYS A 8 7.49 -12.65 -22.69
C LYS A 8 7.40 -12.11 -24.11
N LYS A 9 7.87 -12.88 -25.10
CA LYS A 9 7.75 -12.53 -26.53
C LYS A 9 6.31 -12.44 -27.03
N GLU A 10 5.38 -13.20 -26.47
CA GLU A 10 3.96 -13.06 -26.82
C GLU A 10 3.43 -11.67 -26.42
N PHE A 11 3.79 -11.14 -25.25
CA PHE A 11 3.41 -9.78 -24.86
C PHE A 11 4.04 -8.72 -25.77
N GLU A 12 5.31 -8.89 -26.15
CA GLU A 12 5.96 -8.01 -27.15
C GLU A 12 5.22 -8.04 -28.49
N HIS A 13 4.79 -9.22 -28.95
CA HIS A 13 4.03 -9.37 -30.20
C HIS A 13 2.65 -8.70 -30.13
N LEU A 14 2.03 -8.71 -28.95
CA LEU A 14 0.77 -8.01 -28.67
C LEU A 14 0.96 -6.48 -28.48
N GLY A 15 2.21 -5.99 -28.48
CA GLY A 15 2.51 -4.57 -28.26
C GLY A 15 2.26 -4.10 -26.83
N LEU A 16 2.27 -5.02 -25.87
CA LEU A 16 1.97 -4.75 -24.46
C LEU A 16 3.27 -4.63 -23.65
N ASP A 17 3.44 -3.52 -22.93
CA ASP A 17 4.55 -3.35 -21.99
C ASP A 17 4.30 -4.17 -20.73
N LEU A 18 4.83 -5.39 -20.70
CA LEU A 18 4.68 -6.30 -19.59
C LEU A 18 5.18 -5.72 -18.25
N ALA A 19 6.24 -4.91 -18.27
CA ALA A 19 6.84 -4.38 -17.05
C ALA A 19 5.92 -3.39 -16.30
N ALA A 20 4.94 -2.80 -17.01
CA ALA A 20 3.97 -1.88 -16.42
C ALA A 20 2.99 -2.56 -15.45
N VAL A 21 2.77 -3.88 -15.60
CA VAL A 21 1.71 -4.61 -14.89
C VAL A 21 2.18 -5.96 -14.33
N PHE A 22 3.49 -6.22 -14.30
CA PHE A 22 4.03 -7.53 -13.92
C PHE A 22 5.28 -7.40 -13.04
N HIS A 23 5.32 -8.19 -11.96
CA HIS A 23 6.51 -8.33 -11.13
C HIS A 23 7.32 -9.57 -11.53
N PHE A 24 8.51 -9.34 -12.08
CA PHE A 24 9.43 -10.42 -12.45
C PHE A 24 10.02 -11.10 -11.21
N THR A 25 10.04 -12.43 -11.21
CA THR A 25 10.60 -13.27 -10.16
C THR A 25 11.68 -14.15 -10.76
N PRO A 26 12.85 -13.58 -11.15
CA PRO A 26 13.87 -14.32 -11.91
C PRO A 26 14.48 -15.49 -11.15
N LEU A 27 14.35 -15.51 -9.82
CA LEU A 27 14.81 -16.60 -8.96
C LEU A 27 13.81 -17.76 -8.84
N ASP A 28 12.56 -17.57 -9.26
CA ASP A 28 11.51 -18.59 -9.29
C ASP A 28 10.78 -18.57 -10.65
N LEU A 29 11.37 -19.27 -11.61
CA LEU A 29 10.86 -19.32 -12.98
C LEU A 29 9.53 -20.07 -13.11
N ASP A 30 9.22 -21.00 -12.21
CA ASP A 30 7.97 -21.75 -12.26
C ASP A 30 6.80 -20.90 -11.78
N LEU A 31 7.01 -20.10 -10.74
CA LEU A 31 6.07 -19.05 -10.34
C LEU A 31 5.91 -18.01 -11.44
N GLU A 32 7.02 -17.52 -12.01
CA GLU A 32 6.97 -16.51 -13.07
C GLU A 32 6.18 -17.02 -14.28
N ASN A 33 6.45 -18.24 -14.75
CA ASN A 33 5.74 -18.83 -15.90
C ASN A 33 4.24 -18.96 -15.63
N ARG A 34 3.83 -19.45 -14.44
CA ARG A 34 2.40 -19.57 -14.10
C ARG A 34 1.69 -18.22 -14.09
N ARG A 35 2.35 -17.17 -13.57
CA ARG A 35 1.80 -15.82 -13.58
C ARG A 35 1.72 -15.24 -14.99
N LEU A 36 2.75 -15.44 -15.82
CA LEU A 36 2.74 -15.02 -17.22
C LEU A 36 1.66 -15.72 -18.04
N GLU A 37 1.49 -17.04 -17.87
CA GLU A 37 0.42 -17.81 -18.50
C GLU A 37 -0.95 -17.29 -18.07
N SER A 38 -1.16 -17.11 -16.76
CA SER A 38 -2.41 -16.60 -16.23
C SER A 38 -2.75 -15.22 -16.78
N LEU A 39 -1.78 -14.31 -16.87
CA LEU A 39 -1.96 -12.98 -17.45
C LEU A 39 -2.22 -13.04 -18.96
N LEU A 40 -1.47 -13.85 -19.70
CA LEU A 40 -1.63 -13.99 -21.15
C LEU A 40 -3.00 -14.58 -21.52
N ASP A 41 -3.44 -15.59 -20.77
CA ASP A 41 -4.77 -16.17 -20.93
C ASP A 41 -5.87 -15.15 -20.59
N PHE A 42 -5.66 -14.31 -19.58
CA PHE A 42 -6.57 -13.21 -19.26
C PHE A 42 -6.64 -12.18 -20.40
N VAL A 43 -5.49 -11.77 -20.95
CA VAL A 43 -5.41 -10.85 -22.10
C VAL A 43 -6.16 -11.40 -23.31
N LYS A 44 -5.93 -12.67 -23.66
CA LYS A 44 -6.62 -13.31 -24.80
C LYS A 44 -8.13 -13.36 -24.60
N ARG A 45 -8.59 -13.69 -23.39
CA ARG A 45 -10.01 -13.68 -23.07
C ARG A 45 -10.59 -12.27 -23.16
N TYR A 46 -9.92 -11.26 -22.58
CA TYR A 46 -10.38 -9.88 -22.69
C TYR A 46 -10.46 -9.42 -24.16
N GLN A 47 -9.46 -9.74 -24.98
CA GLN A 47 -9.49 -9.44 -26.43
C GLN A 47 -10.63 -10.17 -27.15
N GLN A 48 -10.99 -11.38 -26.74
CA GLN A 48 -12.12 -12.13 -27.30
C GLN A 48 -13.47 -11.50 -26.95
N TYR A 49 -13.66 -11.06 -25.70
CA TYR A 49 -14.93 -10.49 -25.24
C TYR A 49 -15.05 -8.98 -25.50
N GLY A 50 -13.93 -8.28 -25.63
CA GLY A 50 -13.82 -6.86 -25.95
C GLY A 50 -14.09 -5.89 -24.80
N SER A 51 -14.61 -6.35 -23.66
CA SER A 51 -14.90 -5.51 -22.49
C SER A 51 -15.00 -6.35 -21.21
N ARG A 52 -14.81 -5.70 -20.06
CA ARG A 52 -15.04 -6.28 -18.73
C ARG A 52 -16.46 -6.81 -18.61
N GLU A 53 -17.46 -6.00 -18.96
CA GLU A 53 -18.89 -6.32 -18.77
C GLU A 53 -19.27 -7.56 -19.58
N SER A 54 -18.79 -7.69 -20.81
CA SER A 54 -19.07 -8.86 -21.65
C SER A 54 -18.39 -10.12 -21.10
N MET A 55 -17.16 -9.99 -20.61
CA MET A 55 -16.41 -11.11 -20.04
C MET A 55 -17.06 -11.61 -18.74
N GLU A 56 -17.43 -10.71 -17.83
CA GLU A 56 -18.15 -11.05 -16.58
C GLU A 56 -19.54 -11.66 -16.86
N ALA A 57 -20.28 -11.14 -17.84
CA ALA A 57 -21.61 -11.64 -18.20
C ALA A 57 -21.58 -13.08 -18.74
N VAL A 58 -20.54 -13.43 -19.50
CA VAL A 58 -20.41 -14.79 -20.07
C VAL A 58 -19.81 -15.78 -19.08
N GLU A 59 -18.81 -15.37 -18.30
CA GLU A 59 -18.15 -16.26 -17.34
C GLU A 59 -18.93 -16.44 -16.03
N GLY A 60 -19.95 -15.60 -15.80
CA GLY A 60 -20.92 -15.75 -14.70
C GLY A 60 -20.31 -15.60 -13.31
N LYS A 61 -19.11 -15.01 -13.20
CA LYS A 61 -18.36 -14.82 -11.95
C LYS A 61 -17.63 -13.49 -11.96
N PHE A 62 -17.37 -12.94 -10.78
CA PHE A 62 -16.39 -11.88 -10.61
C PHE A 62 -15.01 -12.40 -11.03
N ILE A 63 -14.40 -11.66 -11.94
CA ILE A 63 -13.07 -11.95 -12.49
C ILE A 63 -12.21 -10.72 -12.28
N TYR A 64 -10.95 -10.94 -11.96
CA TYR A 64 -10.00 -9.89 -11.63
C TYR A 64 -8.76 -10.05 -12.51
N PRO A 65 -8.27 -8.98 -13.15
CA PRO A 65 -7.04 -9.04 -13.92
C PRO A 65 -5.88 -9.44 -12.99
N PRO A 66 -5.06 -10.45 -13.36
CA PRO A 66 -3.93 -10.87 -12.54
C PRO A 66 -2.72 -9.96 -12.76
N ILE A 67 -2.90 -8.64 -12.58
CA ILE A 67 -1.84 -7.64 -12.74
C ILE A 67 -1.16 -7.33 -11.39
N TYR A 68 0.02 -6.73 -11.47
CA TYR A 68 0.81 -6.34 -10.31
C TYR A 68 1.08 -4.81 -10.28
N PRO A 69 1.10 -4.18 -9.09
CA PRO A 69 0.56 -4.71 -7.84
C PRO A 69 -0.95 -4.93 -7.98
N GLY A 70 -1.47 -5.98 -7.33
CA GLY A 70 -2.91 -6.19 -7.21
C GLY A 70 -3.40 -5.41 -6.01
N ILE A 71 -4.10 -4.30 -6.26
CA ILE A 71 -4.50 -3.33 -5.23
C ILE A 71 -5.91 -3.68 -4.75
N ASP A 72 -6.86 -3.57 -5.66
CA ASP A 72 -8.25 -3.91 -5.46
C ASP A 72 -8.90 -4.18 -6.82
N PRO A 73 -10.02 -4.92 -6.88
CA PRO A 73 -10.68 -5.26 -8.13
C PRO A 73 -10.95 -4.11 -9.10
N TRP A 74 -11.33 -2.92 -8.62
CA TRP A 74 -11.72 -1.79 -9.46
C TRP A 74 -10.50 -1.09 -10.02
N SER A 75 -9.48 -0.86 -9.17
CA SER A 75 -8.21 -0.28 -9.60
C SER A 75 -7.47 -1.21 -10.55
N ASP A 76 -7.49 -2.53 -10.29
CA ASP A 76 -6.84 -3.51 -11.14
C ASP A 76 -7.48 -3.58 -12.53
N TRP A 77 -8.81 -3.56 -12.60
CA TRP A 77 -9.53 -3.42 -13.87
C TRP A 77 -9.19 -2.13 -14.60
N TYR A 78 -9.26 -1.00 -13.91
CA TYR A 78 -8.97 0.30 -14.51
C TYR A 78 -7.56 0.34 -15.14
N ARG A 79 -6.55 -0.11 -14.38
CA ARG A 79 -5.16 -0.18 -14.86
C ARG A 79 -5.00 -1.19 -15.99
N PHE A 80 -5.62 -2.36 -15.89
CA PHE A 80 -5.57 -3.37 -16.93
C PHE A 80 -6.14 -2.84 -18.26
N GLU A 81 -7.30 -2.17 -18.24
CA GLU A 81 -7.90 -1.64 -19.46
C GLU A 81 -7.09 -0.49 -20.08
N ARG A 82 -6.51 0.39 -19.24
CA ARG A 82 -5.55 1.41 -19.68
C ARG A 82 -4.33 0.77 -20.36
N TRP A 83 -3.76 -0.24 -19.72
CA TRP A 83 -2.63 -1.00 -20.27
C TRP A 83 -2.96 -1.66 -21.61
N MET A 84 -4.15 -2.27 -21.73
CA MET A 84 -4.64 -2.84 -22.99
C MET A 84 -4.79 -1.81 -24.12
N ARG A 85 -5.00 -0.53 -23.78
CA ARG A 85 -5.03 0.61 -24.73
C ARG A 85 -3.65 1.24 -24.97
N GLY A 86 -2.59 0.76 -24.33
CA GLY A 86 -1.26 1.35 -24.39
C GLY A 86 -1.13 2.66 -23.59
N GLU A 87 -2.05 2.92 -22.67
CA GLU A 87 -2.04 4.09 -21.80
C GLU A 87 -1.20 3.81 -20.54
N SER A 88 -0.66 4.87 -19.91
CA SER A 88 0.06 4.71 -18.65
C SER A 88 -0.87 4.18 -17.55
N VAL A 89 -0.36 3.25 -16.75
CA VAL A 89 -1.00 2.72 -15.53
C VAL A 89 -0.50 3.36 -14.24
N ARG A 90 0.45 4.28 -14.36
CA ARG A 90 1.00 5.09 -13.28
C ARG A 90 0.98 6.56 -13.65
N GLU A 91 0.77 7.43 -12.68
CA GLU A 91 0.75 8.88 -12.88
C GLU A 91 1.21 9.59 -11.61
N ALA A 92 1.80 10.77 -11.75
CA ALA A 92 2.06 11.64 -10.60
C ALA A 92 0.78 12.38 -10.22
N ILE A 93 0.53 12.60 -8.92
CA ILE A 93 -0.70 13.24 -8.43
C ILE A 93 -0.82 14.66 -8.98
N VAL A 94 0.30 15.36 -9.11
CA VAL A 94 0.32 16.73 -9.62
C VAL A 94 -0.36 16.85 -11.00
N ASN A 95 -0.34 15.78 -11.82
CA ASN A 95 -1.00 15.75 -13.13
C ASN A 95 -2.52 15.56 -13.03
N LEU A 96 -3.03 15.12 -11.87
CA LEU A 96 -4.46 14.97 -11.58
C LEU A 96 -5.06 16.24 -10.97
N PHE A 97 -4.23 17.24 -10.63
CA PHE A 97 -4.72 18.49 -10.08
C PHE A 97 -5.58 19.25 -11.10
N PRO A 98 -6.66 19.92 -10.64
CA PRO A 98 -7.42 20.81 -11.50
C PRO A 98 -6.51 21.91 -12.08
N ILE A 99 -6.69 22.20 -13.38
CA ILE A 99 -5.76 22.97 -14.22
C ILE A 99 -5.32 24.29 -13.54
N HIS A 100 -4.00 24.51 -13.46
CA HIS A 100 -3.28 25.71 -13.01
C HIS A 100 -3.15 25.96 -11.49
N LYS A 101 -3.19 24.93 -10.64
CA LYS A 101 -2.72 25.08 -9.25
C LYS A 101 -1.21 24.93 -9.18
N GLU A 102 -0.50 26.06 -9.28
CA GLU A 102 0.92 26.12 -8.92
C GLU A 102 1.07 26.19 -7.40
N PHE A 103 2.06 25.49 -6.87
CA PHE A 103 2.46 25.48 -5.47
C PHE A 103 3.84 26.13 -5.37
N LEU A 104 4.01 26.98 -4.37
CA LEU A 104 5.31 27.63 -4.14
C LEU A 104 6.35 26.61 -3.67
N SER A 105 7.63 26.87 -3.94
CA SER A 105 8.67 26.04 -3.32
C SER A 105 8.71 26.32 -1.81
N GLU A 106 9.23 25.37 -1.03
CA GLU A 106 9.30 25.51 0.43
C GLU A 106 10.10 26.77 0.85
N GLU A 107 11.16 27.09 0.10
CA GLU A 107 12.06 28.21 0.35
C GLU A 107 11.41 29.57 0.10
N GLU A 108 10.33 29.60 -0.69
CA GLU A 108 9.57 30.82 -0.99
C GLU A 108 8.53 31.15 0.09
N LEU A 109 8.25 30.20 0.99
CA LEU A 109 7.24 30.32 2.03
C LEU A 109 7.86 30.75 3.37
N ASP A 110 7.35 31.84 3.92
CA ASP A 110 7.62 32.21 5.31
C ASP A 110 6.79 31.34 6.29
N ASP A 111 7.07 31.51 7.59
CA ASP A 111 6.43 30.71 8.64
C ASP A 111 4.93 31.03 8.81
N ASP A 112 4.48 32.22 8.42
CA ASP A 112 3.06 32.59 8.47
C ASP A 112 2.29 31.99 7.27
N GLN A 113 2.97 31.77 6.14
CA GLN A 113 2.38 31.24 4.90
C GLN A 113 2.35 29.72 4.88
N ILE A 114 3.36 29.05 5.43
CA ILE A 114 3.56 27.60 5.29
C ILE A 114 2.36 26.79 5.77
N GLU A 115 1.72 27.17 6.88
CA GLU A 115 0.54 26.45 7.39
C GLU A 115 -0.62 26.49 6.38
N SER A 116 -0.92 27.67 5.84
CA SER A 116 -1.99 27.86 4.87
C SER A 116 -1.72 27.15 3.54
N GLU A 117 -0.46 27.14 3.10
CA GLU A 117 -0.06 26.49 1.85
C GLU A 117 -0.06 24.95 2.00
N THR A 118 0.38 24.42 3.15
CA THR A 118 0.25 23.01 3.49
C THR A 118 -1.19 22.55 3.48
N GLN A 119 -2.09 23.30 4.12
CA GLN A 119 -3.51 22.98 4.13
C GLN A 119 -4.10 23.00 2.70
N ARG A 120 -3.75 24.01 1.90
CA ARG A 120 -4.16 24.10 0.49
C ARG A 120 -3.67 22.91 -0.33
N LEU A 121 -2.45 22.43 -0.08
CA LEU A 121 -1.89 21.25 -0.74
C LEU A 121 -2.66 19.99 -0.36
N ILE A 122 -2.91 19.76 0.93
CA ILE A 122 -3.69 18.62 1.43
C ILE A 122 -5.08 18.60 0.78
N GLU A 123 -5.83 19.70 0.85
CA GLU A 123 -7.16 19.79 0.25
C GLU A 123 -7.15 19.55 -1.27
N THR A 124 -6.06 19.95 -1.93
CA THR A 124 -5.90 19.72 -3.36
C THR A 124 -5.64 18.25 -3.66
N ILE A 125 -4.80 17.57 -2.89
CA ILE A 125 -4.60 16.11 -2.97
C ILE A 125 -5.94 15.40 -2.73
N GLU A 126 -6.68 15.78 -1.69
CA GLU A 126 -7.96 15.17 -1.36
C GLU A 126 -9.03 15.35 -2.45
N SER A 127 -9.01 16.51 -3.12
CA SER A 127 -9.93 16.77 -4.24
C SER A 127 -9.72 15.84 -5.46
N THR A 128 -8.57 15.14 -5.52
CA THR A 128 -8.30 14.11 -6.56
C THR A 128 -8.80 12.71 -6.16
N GLY A 129 -9.43 12.56 -5.00
CA GLY A 129 -9.88 11.29 -4.45
C GLY A 129 -8.83 10.54 -3.63
N ASN A 130 -7.62 11.09 -3.51
CA ASN A 130 -6.55 10.62 -2.62
C ASN A 130 -6.77 11.13 -1.18
N GLY A 131 -5.98 10.67 -0.22
CA GLY A 131 -6.07 11.11 1.18
C GLY A 131 -4.70 11.36 1.79
N VAL A 132 -4.64 12.17 2.83
CA VAL A 132 -3.43 12.40 3.62
C VAL A 132 -3.73 12.01 5.07
N CYS A 133 -2.91 11.14 5.66
CA CYS A 133 -3.14 10.55 6.98
C CYS A 133 -1.84 10.54 7.78
N LEU A 134 -1.39 11.72 8.18
CA LEU A 134 -0.15 11.92 8.93
C LEU A 134 -0.43 12.03 10.43
N ALA A 135 0.60 11.83 11.25
CA ALA A 135 0.50 12.07 12.69
C ALA A 135 0.15 13.55 12.98
N GLU A 136 -0.53 13.78 14.11
CA GLU A 136 -0.86 15.12 14.58
C GLU A 136 0.41 15.87 15.02
N ASP A 137 0.33 17.20 15.09
CA ASP A 137 1.39 18.09 15.60
C ASP A 137 2.73 18.09 14.83
N ILE A 138 2.81 17.45 13.66
CA ILE A 138 3.99 17.56 12.78
C ILE A 138 4.08 19.00 12.26
N PRO A 139 5.26 19.65 12.32
CA PRO A 139 5.48 20.98 11.74
C PRO A 139 5.04 21.06 10.27
N ALA A 140 4.23 22.06 9.94
CA ALA A 140 3.66 22.24 8.60
C ALA A 140 4.72 22.25 7.48
N ARG A 141 5.91 22.79 7.75
CA ARG A 141 7.03 22.83 6.81
C ARG A 141 7.55 21.43 6.46
N LEU A 142 7.61 20.51 7.43
CA LEU A 142 7.98 19.11 7.17
C LEU A 142 6.91 18.39 6.36
N ILE A 143 5.63 18.59 6.71
CA ILE A 143 4.51 18.04 5.95
C ILE A 143 4.58 18.52 4.50
N TYR A 144 4.72 19.83 4.29
CA TYR A 144 4.76 20.44 2.97
C TYR A 144 5.85 19.84 2.09
N ARG A 145 7.08 19.79 2.60
CA ARG A 145 8.23 19.23 1.88
C ARG A 145 7.97 17.79 1.41
N ASN A 146 7.55 16.93 2.34
CA ASN A 146 7.31 15.51 2.04
C ASN A 146 6.16 15.35 1.03
N LEU A 147 5.06 16.08 1.20
CA LEU A 147 3.94 16.03 0.25
C LEU A 147 4.38 16.52 -1.14
N MET A 148 5.17 17.59 -1.23
CA MET A 148 5.69 18.10 -2.50
C MET A 148 6.59 17.08 -3.20
N GLU A 149 7.36 16.28 -2.47
CA GLU A 149 8.11 15.16 -3.05
C GLU A 149 7.15 14.08 -3.58
N TRP A 150 6.22 13.62 -2.74
CA TRP A 150 5.34 12.50 -3.07
C TRP A 150 4.37 12.78 -4.22
N ILE A 151 3.81 13.99 -4.33
CA ILE A 151 2.86 14.31 -5.41
C ILE A 151 3.51 14.30 -6.79
N ASN A 152 4.84 14.38 -6.86
CA ASN A 152 5.61 14.30 -8.10
C ASN A 152 6.02 12.86 -8.45
N GLU A 153 5.90 11.92 -7.51
CA GLU A 153 6.23 10.52 -7.74
C GLU A 153 5.09 9.79 -8.47
N PRO A 154 5.40 9.06 -9.57
CA PRO A 154 4.40 8.23 -10.22
C PRO A 154 3.98 7.05 -9.34
N HIS A 155 2.69 6.92 -9.06
CA HIS A 155 2.09 5.79 -8.34
C HIS A 155 1.05 5.11 -9.24
N GLU A 156 0.64 3.90 -8.88
CA GLU A 156 -0.36 3.14 -9.64
C GLU A 156 -1.71 3.84 -9.61
N LEU A 157 -2.36 3.98 -10.76
CA LEU A 157 -3.64 4.67 -10.82
C LEU A 157 -4.75 3.87 -10.14
N SER A 158 -5.46 4.50 -9.21
CA SER A 158 -6.78 4.07 -8.76
C SER A 158 -7.85 4.61 -9.70
N GLY A 159 -8.75 3.75 -10.17
CA GLY A 159 -9.82 4.16 -11.08
C GLY A 159 -10.80 5.13 -10.42
N PRO A 160 -11.74 5.72 -11.17
CA PRO A 160 -12.77 6.62 -10.63
C PRO A 160 -13.70 5.97 -9.60
N TYR A 161 -13.67 4.63 -9.50
CA TYR A 161 -14.40 3.82 -8.54
C TYR A 161 -13.49 3.04 -7.59
N GLY A 162 -12.17 3.20 -7.71
CA GLY A 162 -11.18 2.67 -6.77
C GLY A 162 -10.99 3.64 -5.60
N GLY A 163 -10.49 3.13 -4.47
CA GLY A 163 -10.02 4.01 -3.39
C GLY A 163 -8.78 4.77 -3.86
N GLY A 164 -8.67 6.06 -3.58
CA GLY A 164 -7.42 6.79 -3.80
C GLY A 164 -6.30 6.31 -2.88
N TRP A 165 -5.08 6.73 -3.18
CA TRP A 165 -3.94 6.51 -2.28
C TRP A 165 -4.08 7.33 -1.02
N ILE A 166 -3.66 6.74 0.09
CA ILE A 166 -3.53 7.43 1.37
C ILE A 166 -2.03 7.66 1.61
N TYR A 167 -1.64 8.93 1.67
CA TYR A 167 -0.30 9.36 2.05
C TYR A 167 -0.20 9.38 3.56
N ASP A 168 0.29 8.27 4.12
CA ASP A 168 0.46 8.11 5.57
C ASP A 168 1.91 8.31 6.04
N GLY A 169 2.85 8.48 5.11
CA GLY A 169 4.28 8.68 5.38
C GLY A 169 4.96 7.58 6.19
N CYS A 170 4.37 6.39 6.30
CA CYS A 170 4.88 5.31 7.13
C CYS A 170 5.48 4.18 6.27
N SER A 171 6.80 4.04 6.30
CA SER A 171 7.51 2.95 5.61
C SER A 171 7.59 1.66 6.44
N GLY A 172 7.16 1.70 7.71
CA GLY A 172 7.43 0.65 8.70
C GLY A 172 8.85 0.68 9.28
N TYR A 173 9.72 1.60 8.85
CA TYR A 173 11.07 1.78 9.40
C TYR A 173 11.18 3.14 10.10
N CYS A 174 11.08 3.14 11.43
CA CYS A 174 11.01 4.39 12.21
C CYS A 174 12.27 5.26 12.11
N PRO A 175 13.52 4.73 12.14
CA PRO A 175 14.71 5.58 12.09
C PRO A 175 14.79 6.48 10.87
N GLY A 176 14.23 6.06 9.73
CA GLY A 176 14.13 6.87 8.50
C GLY A 176 12.84 7.68 8.37
N CYS A 177 11.95 7.68 9.35
CA CYS A 177 10.62 8.28 9.25
C CYS A 177 10.60 9.72 9.79
N PHE A 178 10.19 10.69 8.97
CA PHE A 178 10.06 12.09 9.40
C PHE A 178 8.96 12.29 10.46
N GLN A 179 8.02 11.36 10.59
CA GLN A 179 6.94 11.42 11.59
C GLN A 179 7.32 10.79 12.91
N ARG A 180 8.50 10.15 13.00
CA ARG A 180 8.93 9.38 14.17
C ARG A 180 8.71 10.10 15.51
N PRO A 181 9.01 11.41 15.65
CA PRO A 181 8.82 12.08 16.94
C PRO A 181 7.36 12.27 17.36
N TRP A 182 6.42 12.20 16.40
CA TRP A 182 5.00 12.51 16.58
C TRP A 182 4.09 11.28 16.43
N CYS A 183 4.59 10.16 15.91
CA CYS A 183 3.80 8.94 15.81
C CYS A 183 3.98 8.03 17.03
N GLU A 184 2.90 7.34 17.42
CA GLU A 184 2.86 6.47 18.61
C GLU A 184 4.00 5.45 18.60
N THR A 185 4.08 4.62 17.55
CA THR A 185 5.13 3.61 17.39
C THR A 185 6.54 4.22 17.38
N GLY A 186 6.73 5.36 16.72
CA GLY A 186 8.04 6.02 16.66
C GLY A 186 8.51 6.55 18.01
N SER A 187 7.55 6.90 18.88
CA SER A 187 7.76 7.40 20.24
C SER A 187 7.82 6.32 21.32
N SER A 188 7.42 5.08 21.00
CA SER A 188 7.38 3.96 21.95
C SER A 188 8.32 2.80 21.62
N SER A 189 8.85 2.72 20.39
CA SER A 189 9.72 1.61 19.97
C SER A 189 11.21 1.99 19.93
N CYS A 190 12.04 1.10 20.47
CA CYS A 190 13.49 1.15 20.38
C CYS A 190 13.98 0.40 19.14
N TRP A 191 14.88 1.01 18.36
CA TRP A 191 15.46 0.43 17.15
C TRP A 191 16.97 0.21 17.30
N PRO A 192 17.57 -0.75 16.57
CA PRO A 192 19.02 -0.99 16.63
C PRO A 192 19.86 0.27 16.37
N ASP A 193 19.40 1.13 15.46
CA ASP A 193 20.03 2.41 15.13
C ASP A 193 20.09 3.36 16.35
N ASP A 194 19.11 3.31 17.26
CA ASP A 194 19.12 4.14 18.47
C ASP A 194 20.16 3.64 19.47
N GLU A 195 20.31 2.33 19.59
CA GLU A 195 21.28 1.71 20.48
C GLU A 195 22.70 2.00 20.04
N GLU A 196 22.96 1.92 18.73
CA GLU A 196 24.26 2.26 18.13
C GLU A 196 24.65 3.71 18.42
N GLU A 197 23.69 4.64 18.31
CA GLU A 197 23.90 6.06 18.56
C GLU A 197 23.86 6.46 20.05
N GLY A 198 23.38 5.55 20.92
CA GLY A 198 23.20 5.80 22.36
C GLY A 198 22.12 6.85 22.68
N LYS A 199 21.24 7.14 21.71
CA LYS A 199 20.10 8.06 21.79
C LYS A 199 19.15 7.75 20.63
N ILE A 200 17.91 8.23 20.70
CA ILE A 200 16.98 8.10 19.57
C ILE A 200 17.58 8.71 18.31
N TYR A 201 17.67 7.90 17.24
CA TYR A 201 18.11 8.34 15.93
C TYR A 201 17.01 9.14 15.25
N TYR A 202 17.35 10.34 14.82
CA TYR A 202 16.51 11.18 13.98
C TYR A 202 17.30 11.56 12.73
N ILE A 203 16.62 11.50 11.57
CA ILE A 203 17.16 12.00 10.31
C ILE A 203 17.49 13.50 10.40
N ASP A 204 18.37 13.96 9.52
CA ASP A 204 18.92 15.32 9.58
C ASP A 204 17.84 16.40 9.49
N GLU A 205 16.77 16.14 8.74
CA GLU A 205 15.61 17.00 8.53
C GLU A 205 14.87 17.32 9.83
N LEU A 206 14.98 16.46 10.85
CA LEU A 206 14.29 16.61 12.13
C LEU A 206 15.07 17.41 13.16
N LYS A 207 16.39 17.58 12.97
CA LYS A 207 17.27 18.28 13.91
C LYS A 207 16.83 19.71 14.28
N PRO A 208 16.20 20.50 13.38
CA PRO A 208 15.66 21.81 13.75
C PRO A 208 14.45 21.77 14.69
N TYR A 209 13.74 20.65 14.74
CA TYR A 209 12.43 20.53 15.41
C TYR A 209 12.51 19.75 16.71
N VAL A 210 13.39 18.74 16.77
CA VAL A 210 13.50 17.83 17.90
C VAL A 210 14.95 17.57 18.26
N SER A 211 15.22 17.41 19.55
CA SER A 211 16.53 17.00 20.05
C SER A 211 16.48 15.57 20.56
N ALA A 212 17.36 14.73 20.03
CA ALA A 212 17.61 13.42 20.61
C ALA A 212 18.26 13.58 22.00
N SER A 213 17.87 12.73 22.96
CA SER A 213 18.53 12.65 24.26
C SER A 213 18.72 11.18 24.68
N PRO A 214 19.85 10.84 25.33
CA PRO A 214 20.04 9.50 25.90
C PRO A 214 18.97 9.14 26.94
N GLN A 215 18.41 10.15 27.63
CA GLN A 215 17.34 9.94 28.61
C GLN A 215 16.05 9.44 27.95
N LEU A 216 15.70 10.00 26.79
CA LEU A 216 14.54 9.54 26.03
C LEU A 216 14.70 8.08 25.60
N LEU A 217 15.89 7.71 25.11
CA LEU A 217 16.18 6.31 24.78
C LEU A 217 16.03 5.41 26.00
N ALA A 218 16.60 5.78 27.15
CA ALA A 218 16.47 4.99 28.38
C ALA A 218 15.02 4.80 28.83
N ILE A 219 14.15 5.80 28.63
CA ILE A 219 12.72 5.69 28.92
C ILE A 219 12.05 4.72 27.95
N ILE A 220 12.27 4.90 26.65
CA ILE A 220 11.66 4.07 25.59
C ILE A 220 12.11 2.61 25.71
N SER A 221 13.40 2.35 25.88
CA SER A 221 13.91 0.98 26.08
C SER A 221 13.30 0.31 27.30
N LYS A 222 12.99 1.07 28.37
CA LYS A 222 12.31 0.53 29.55
C LYS A 222 10.86 0.16 29.25
N LEU A 223 10.12 1.02 28.53
CA LEU A 223 8.74 0.76 28.13
C LEU A 223 8.66 -0.46 27.21
N GLN A 224 9.53 -0.55 26.21
CA GLN A 224 9.62 -1.71 25.32
C GLN A 224 9.88 -3.01 26.10
N ALA A 225 10.81 -2.98 27.07
CA ALA A 225 11.09 -4.17 27.89
C ALA A 225 9.91 -4.59 28.78
N GLU A 226 9.10 -3.63 29.26
CA GLU A 226 7.86 -3.91 30.00
C GLU A 226 6.78 -4.53 29.09
N GLU A 227 6.63 -4.01 27.87
CA GLU A 227 5.70 -4.56 26.86
C GLU A 227 6.11 -5.97 26.41
N ASP A 228 7.39 -6.19 26.10
CA ASP A 228 7.92 -7.49 25.70
C ASP A 228 7.72 -8.54 26.80
N ALA A 229 7.94 -8.17 28.06
CA ALA A 229 7.69 -9.05 29.20
C ALA A 229 6.19 -9.40 29.33
N SER A 230 5.30 -8.42 29.18
CA SER A 230 3.85 -8.65 29.21
C SER A 230 3.38 -9.53 28.05
N PHE A 231 3.93 -9.36 26.86
CA PHE A 231 3.62 -10.18 25.69
C PHE A 231 4.08 -11.64 25.88
N GLU A 232 5.28 -11.86 26.42
CA GLU A 232 5.76 -13.21 26.72
C GLU A 232 4.95 -13.88 27.85
N GLU A 233 4.52 -13.15 28.88
CA GLU A 233 3.57 -13.67 29.88
C GLU A 233 2.25 -14.11 29.22
N TRP A 234 1.64 -13.24 28.40
CA TRP A 234 0.41 -13.55 27.66
C TRP A 234 0.57 -14.77 26.75
N LYS A 235 1.71 -14.88 26.06
CA LYS A 235 2.02 -16.00 25.18
C LYS A 235 2.11 -17.31 25.96
N ASN A 236 2.82 -17.34 27.09
CA ASN A 236 2.92 -18.52 27.95
C ASN A 236 1.54 -18.97 28.51
N GLU A 237 0.68 -18.02 28.89
CA GLU A 237 -0.68 -18.30 29.39
C GLU A 237 -1.65 -18.84 28.32
N ASN A 238 -1.37 -18.60 27.04
CA ASN A 238 -2.28 -18.95 25.94
C ASN A 238 -1.73 -20.02 24.98
N GLU A 239 -0.42 -20.27 24.94
CA GLU A 239 0.17 -21.44 24.27
C GLU A 239 -0.25 -22.74 24.97
N THR A 240 -0.41 -22.72 26.30
CA THR A 240 -0.90 -23.86 27.10
C THR A 240 -2.37 -24.23 26.85
N LYS A 241 -3.16 -23.36 26.20
CA LYS A 241 -4.57 -23.64 25.84
C LYS A 241 -4.74 -24.29 24.46
N LYS A 242 -3.70 -24.34 23.62
CA LYS A 242 -3.77 -25.03 22.32
C LYS A 242 -3.69 -26.56 22.41
N GLU A 243 -3.31 -27.12 23.56
CA GLU A 243 -3.23 -28.59 23.76
C GLU A 243 -4.54 -29.23 24.28
N ALA A 244 -5.62 -28.46 24.50
CA ALA A 244 -6.87 -28.97 25.07
C ALA A 244 -8.11 -28.81 24.17
N GLY A 245 -7.96 -28.85 22.85
CA GLY A 245 -9.07 -28.95 21.90
C GLY A 245 -9.14 -30.35 21.29
N PRO A 246 -10.23 -31.13 21.46
CA PRO A 246 -10.36 -32.38 20.73
C PRO A 246 -10.47 -32.06 19.24
N PHE A 247 -9.70 -32.78 18.44
CA PHE A 247 -9.95 -32.98 17.01
C PHE A 247 -11.44 -33.32 16.84
N LEU A 248 -12.25 -32.33 16.45
CA LEU A 248 -13.56 -32.61 15.88
C LEU A 248 -13.29 -33.08 14.46
N ASP A 249 -13.25 -34.39 14.28
CA ASP A 249 -13.40 -35.04 13.00
C ASP A 249 -14.63 -34.45 12.29
N HIS A 250 -14.39 -33.72 11.19
CA HIS A 250 -15.42 -33.25 10.27
C HIS A 250 -15.95 -34.42 9.41
N GLU A 251 -16.41 -35.50 10.05
CA GLU A 251 -17.27 -36.49 9.42
C GLU A 251 -18.67 -36.39 10.02
N GLY A 252 -19.56 -35.63 9.36
CA GLY A 252 -20.97 -35.67 9.72
C GLY A 252 -21.81 -34.42 9.49
N LEU A 253 -21.67 -33.72 8.36
CA LEU A 253 -22.78 -32.90 7.87
C LEU A 253 -23.68 -33.81 7.01
N ARG A 254 -24.51 -34.58 7.70
CA ARG A 254 -25.68 -35.20 7.11
C ARG A 254 -26.69 -34.12 6.75
N ASP A 255 -27.09 -34.21 5.49
CA ASP A 255 -28.31 -33.74 4.87
C ASP A 255 -29.50 -33.68 5.85
N HIS A 256 -29.99 -32.46 6.07
CA HIS A 256 -31.32 -32.20 6.58
C HIS A 256 -31.97 -31.14 5.71
N SER A 257 -32.42 -31.57 4.53
CA SER A 257 -33.58 -30.98 3.87
C SER A 257 -34.79 -31.11 4.79
N ASN A 258 -35.07 -30.08 5.59
CA ASN A 258 -36.42 -29.84 6.10
C ASN A 258 -37.02 -28.70 5.27
N GLU A 259 -37.72 -29.12 4.23
CA GLU A 259 -38.87 -28.38 3.72
C GLU A 259 -39.90 -28.34 4.84
N ASP A 260 -40.13 -27.16 5.42
CA ASP A 260 -41.34 -26.87 6.19
C ASP A 260 -41.77 -25.43 5.87
N GLU A 261 -42.73 -25.37 4.96
CA GLU A 261 -43.90 -24.47 4.93
C GLU A 261 -43.83 -23.18 5.76
N LEU A 262 -43.82 -22.03 5.06
CA LEU A 262 -44.34 -20.77 5.61
C LEU A 262 -45.65 -20.42 4.90
N PRO A 263 -46.76 -20.23 5.63
CA PRO A 263 -47.99 -19.68 5.08
C PRO A 263 -48.02 -18.15 5.22
N PHE A 264 -48.52 -17.52 4.15
CA PHE A 264 -48.89 -16.11 3.93
C PHE A 264 -47.78 -15.13 3.53
#